data_AF-A0A8H8RN05-F1
#
_entry.id   AF-A0A8H8RN05-F1
#
_cell.length_a   1.000
_cell.length_b   1.000
_cell.length_c   1.000
_cell.angle_alpha   90.00
_cell.angle_beta   90.00
_cell.angle_gamma   90.00
#
_symmetry.space_group_name_H-M   'P 1'
#
loop_
_entity.id
_entity.type
_entity.pdbx_description
1 polymer ?
#
loop_
_entity_poly.entity_id
_entity_poly.type
_entity_poly.pdbx_seq_one_letter_code
_entity_poly.pdbx_strand_id
1 'polypeptide(L)'
;MTSVAFIKERQSISASSLNFQNLYARQSPTSKSLVAEPQAQNHSLTMSVKGRVAIVTGAGGGLGREYAIALAAAGAKVVVNDYGGTLDGRPGTSERAQAVVDEITTAGGTAVADSHDVSKDAKAIIADAVRNYGTVDILVNNAGIAGKPSSHDDVDGEAFMRVLEIGVLGTTLMTSAAYAIMRQQGHGRVINVSSNSIYGFGAGGDCAYAASKGAIYALTRDLGRYSERDGIKINGILPSGWSRMGDMSEGTKLVTRTYFDPAKINPFVVLLASDECPVSGEMFTVSAGRAARETFATYPGSNAATTEGWLNDWNKVFGIGDEPYAASSCLDHVQYIVKNATGKDMEAIAEFGLAAK
;
A
#
# COMPACT_ATOMS: atom_id res chain seq x y z
N MET A 1 28.80 -36.50 -28.97
CA MET A 1 29.48 -37.24 -27.89
C MET A 1 30.02 -36.17 -26.94
N THR A 2 29.58 -35.98 -25.69
CA THR A 2 28.96 -36.91 -24.74
C THR A 2 28.20 -36.10 -23.68
N SER A 3 27.05 -36.66 -23.30
CA SER A 3 26.17 -36.44 -22.15
C SER A 3 26.77 -35.84 -20.87
N VAL A 4 26.02 -34.96 -20.22
CA VAL A 4 25.95 -34.91 -18.74
C VAL A 4 24.48 -34.84 -18.33
N ALA A 5 23.99 -35.94 -17.77
CA ALA A 5 22.75 -36.03 -17.03
C ALA A 5 23.10 -36.46 -15.60
N PHE A 6 22.62 -35.74 -14.59
CA PHE A 6 22.32 -36.31 -13.27
C PHE A 6 21.17 -35.53 -12.62
N ILE A 7 20.19 -36.29 -12.15
CA ILE A 7 18.91 -35.88 -11.56
C ILE A 7 18.89 -36.37 -10.10
N LYS A 8 18.21 -35.58 -9.25
CA LYS A 8 17.57 -35.88 -7.94
C LYS A 8 18.43 -36.10 -6.69
N GLU A 9 18.22 -35.22 -5.71
CA GLU A 9 17.48 -35.54 -4.48
C GLU A 9 16.88 -34.26 -3.86
N ARG A 10 15.55 -34.20 -3.72
CA ARG A 10 14.85 -33.22 -2.88
C ARG A 10 14.20 -34.02 -1.75
N GLN A 11 14.61 -33.77 -0.51
CA GLN A 11 13.87 -34.24 0.66
C GLN A 11 12.76 -33.25 1.00
N SER A 12 11.57 -33.80 1.17
CA SER A 12 10.33 -33.16 1.60
C SER A 12 10.39 -32.83 3.09
N ILE A 13 10.05 -31.58 3.47
CA ILE A 13 9.67 -31.25 4.85
C ILE A 13 8.17 -30.96 4.86
N SER A 14 7.50 -31.74 5.70
CA SER A 14 6.06 -31.83 5.93
C SER A 14 5.50 -30.55 6.57
N ALA A 15 4.35 -30.11 6.06
CA ALA A 15 3.55 -29.03 6.62
C ALA A 15 2.72 -29.55 7.80
N SER A 16 2.91 -28.98 9.00
CA SER A 16 1.86 -29.01 10.02
C SER A 16 1.99 -27.83 11.01
N SER A 17 0.84 -27.16 11.20
CA SER A 17 0.48 -26.18 12.23
C SER A 17 1.27 -24.85 12.31
N LEU A 18 0.80 -23.84 11.56
CA LEU A 18 1.00 -22.43 11.89
C LEU A 18 -0.34 -21.86 12.38
N ASN A 19 -0.43 -21.68 13.70
CA ASN A 19 -1.58 -21.10 14.38
C ASN A 19 -1.45 -19.57 14.35
N PHE A 20 -2.34 -18.88 13.63
CA PHE A 20 -2.33 -17.43 13.43
C PHE A 20 -3.08 -16.69 14.56
N GLN A 21 -2.54 -16.73 15.78
CA GLN A 21 -2.92 -15.80 16.85
C GLN A 21 -1.71 -15.58 17.78
N ASN A 22 -0.92 -14.52 17.53
CA ASN A 22 -0.08 -13.77 18.49
C ASN A 22 1.03 -12.98 17.79
N LEU A 23 0.70 -11.87 17.13
CA LEU A 23 1.71 -10.95 16.57
C LEU A 23 1.77 -9.58 17.27
N TYR A 24 1.08 -9.39 18.40
CA TYR A 24 1.14 -8.12 19.16
C TYR A 24 1.35 -8.24 20.69
N ALA A 25 1.78 -9.40 21.21
CA ALA A 25 2.18 -9.48 22.61
C ALA A 25 3.31 -10.49 22.84
N ARG A 26 4.53 -10.00 23.08
CA ARG A 26 5.55 -10.71 23.86
C ARG A 26 6.26 -9.73 24.78
N GLN A 27 5.73 -9.61 26.00
CA GLN A 27 6.50 -9.21 27.17
C GLN A 27 7.34 -10.39 27.67
N SER A 28 8.44 -10.06 28.35
CA SER A 28 9.48 -10.93 28.91
C SER A 28 8.98 -12.14 29.73
N PRO A 29 9.74 -13.24 29.82
CA PRO A 29 9.21 -14.53 30.26
C PRO A 29 9.23 -14.66 31.79
N THR A 30 8.07 -14.86 32.43
CA THR A 30 7.94 -15.75 33.61
C THR A 30 6.47 -16.13 33.87
N SER A 31 6.30 -17.39 34.26
CA SER A 31 5.09 -18.06 34.79
C SER A 31 4.00 -18.50 33.79
N LYS A 32 3.81 -19.83 33.74
CA LYS A 32 2.74 -20.52 33.03
C LYS A 32 1.43 -20.36 33.80
N SER A 33 0.35 -19.95 33.14
CA SER A 33 -1.02 -20.28 33.56
C SER A 33 -1.92 -20.52 32.35
N LEU A 34 -2.79 -21.51 32.49
CA LEU A 34 -3.64 -22.13 31.48
C LEU A 34 -4.78 -21.20 31.07
N VAL A 35 -5.02 -21.04 29.76
CA VAL A 35 -6.28 -20.51 29.21
C VAL A 35 -6.66 -21.31 27.96
N ALA A 36 -7.90 -21.78 27.92
CA ALA A 36 -8.48 -22.64 26.88
C ALA A 36 -8.69 -21.92 25.54
N GLU A 37 -8.62 -22.68 24.44
CA GLU A 37 -8.88 -22.19 23.07
C GLU A 37 -10.35 -21.71 22.90
N PRO A 38 -10.60 -20.57 22.23
CA PRO A 38 -11.96 -20.16 21.91
C PRO A 38 -12.48 -20.95 20.70
N GLN A 39 -13.66 -21.54 20.85
CA GLN A 39 -14.40 -22.19 19.76
C GLN A 39 -14.74 -21.18 18.66
N ALA A 40 -14.42 -21.51 17.41
CA ALA A 40 -14.79 -20.75 16.24
C ALA A 40 -16.32 -20.68 16.09
N GLN A 41 -16.90 -19.54 16.43
CA GLN A 41 -18.28 -19.23 16.08
C GLN A 41 -18.31 -18.58 14.69
N ASN A 42 -18.91 -19.28 13.73
CA ASN A 42 -19.31 -18.74 12.43
C ASN A 42 -20.33 -17.61 12.64
N HIS A 43 -19.85 -16.39 12.85
CA HIS A 43 -20.63 -15.19 12.55
C HIS A 43 -20.26 -14.75 11.14
N SER A 44 -21.24 -14.71 10.24
CA SER A 44 -21.10 -14.07 8.93
C SER A 44 -20.80 -12.59 9.16
N LEU A 45 -19.52 -12.24 9.25
CA LEU A 45 -19.06 -10.86 9.26
C LEU A 45 -19.34 -10.29 7.87
N THR A 46 -20.44 -9.56 7.74
CA THR A 46 -20.71 -8.77 6.55
C THR A 46 -19.77 -7.58 6.59
N MET A 47 -18.72 -7.59 5.76
CA MET A 47 -17.79 -6.46 5.63
C MET A 47 -18.58 -5.24 5.16
N SER A 48 -18.87 -4.30 6.06
CA SER A 48 -19.87 -3.28 5.80
C SER A 48 -19.23 -2.02 5.21
N VAL A 49 -19.30 -1.90 3.88
CA VAL A 49 -19.15 -0.62 3.16
C VAL A 49 -20.51 -0.12 2.64
N LYS A 50 -21.60 -0.78 3.03
CA LYS A 50 -22.94 -0.48 2.53
C LYS A 50 -23.37 0.92 2.95
N GLY A 51 -23.77 1.72 1.98
CA GLY A 51 -24.20 3.11 2.19
C GLY A 51 -23.05 4.11 2.40
N ARG A 52 -21.80 3.64 2.50
CA ARG A 52 -20.61 4.49 2.58
C ARG A 52 -20.37 5.21 1.25
N VAL A 53 -19.78 6.40 1.31
CA VAL A 53 -19.38 7.16 0.14
C VAL A 53 -17.89 6.96 -0.13
N ALA A 54 -17.56 6.39 -1.29
CA ALA A 54 -16.20 6.11 -1.70
C ALA A 54 -15.77 7.00 -2.87
N ILE A 55 -14.54 7.52 -2.81
CA ILE A 55 -13.87 8.13 -3.95
C ILE A 55 -12.74 7.20 -4.38
N VAL A 56 -12.68 6.86 -5.66
CA VAL A 56 -11.56 6.11 -6.24
C VAL A 56 -10.93 6.98 -7.32
N THR A 57 -9.66 7.33 -7.14
CA THR A 57 -8.90 8.17 -8.08
C THR A 57 -8.21 7.32 -9.15
N GLY A 58 -8.13 7.81 -10.39
CA GLY A 58 -7.62 7.03 -11.52
C GLY A 58 -8.43 5.76 -11.78
N ALA A 59 -9.75 5.85 -11.64
CA ALA A 59 -10.69 4.74 -11.68
C ALA A 59 -11.26 4.44 -13.07
N GLY A 60 -10.82 5.14 -14.12
CA GLY A 60 -11.31 4.97 -15.49
C GLY A 60 -10.75 3.72 -16.20
N GLY A 61 -9.93 2.90 -15.53
CA GLY A 61 -9.42 1.65 -16.06
C GLY A 61 -8.50 0.91 -15.09
N GLY A 62 -8.07 -0.29 -15.50
CA GLY A 62 -7.13 -1.12 -14.74
C GLY A 62 -7.59 -1.38 -13.29
N LEU A 63 -6.64 -1.29 -12.35
CA LEU A 63 -6.88 -1.55 -10.92
C LEU A 63 -7.89 -0.58 -10.29
N GLY A 64 -7.86 0.71 -10.65
CA GLY A 64 -8.80 1.69 -10.11
C GLY A 64 -10.25 1.37 -10.48
N ARG A 65 -10.50 0.94 -11.73
CA ARG A 65 -11.82 0.47 -12.17
C ARG A 65 -12.29 -0.72 -11.32
N GLU A 66 -11.42 -1.69 -11.10
CA GLU A 66 -11.73 -2.88 -10.30
C GLU A 66 -12.09 -2.54 -8.85
N TYR A 67 -11.37 -1.59 -8.24
CA TYR A 67 -11.69 -1.12 -6.89
C TYR A 67 -13.04 -0.41 -6.84
N ALA A 68 -13.34 0.44 -7.83
CA ALA A 68 -14.62 1.14 -7.91
C ALA A 68 -15.80 0.16 -8.06
N ILE A 69 -15.68 -0.82 -8.96
CA ILE A 69 -16.70 -1.86 -9.17
C ILE A 69 -16.89 -2.70 -7.90
N ALA A 70 -15.80 -3.11 -7.24
CA ALA A 70 -15.88 -3.92 -6.04
C ALA A 70 -16.55 -3.20 -4.87
N LEU A 71 -16.21 -1.92 -4.65
CA LEU A 71 -16.83 -1.11 -3.61
C LEU A 71 -18.32 -0.88 -3.90
N ALA A 72 -18.68 -0.61 -5.16
CA ALA A 72 -20.08 -0.46 -5.54
C ALA A 72 -20.87 -1.77 -5.38
N ALA A 73 -20.30 -2.91 -5.77
CA ALA A 73 -20.91 -4.23 -5.59
C ALA A 73 -21.09 -4.59 -4.11
N ALA A 74 -20.22 -4.09 -3.22
CA ALA A 74 -20.34 -4.21 -1.78
C ALA A 74 -21.30 -3.16 -1.15
N GLY A 75 -21.92 -2.30 -1.96
CA GLY A 75 -22.99 -1.38 -1.56
C GLY A 75 -22.55 0.05 -1.26
N ALA A 76 -21.31 0.44 -1.60
CA ALA A 76 -20.87 1.83 -1.51
C ALA A 76 -21.44 2.68 -2.66
N LYS A 77 -21.61 3.99 -2.42
CA LYS A 77 -21.85 4.98 -3.47
C LYS A 77 -20.51 5.53 -3.92
N VAL A 78 -20.21 5.44 -5.21
CA VAL A 78 -18.83 5.66 -5.70
C VAL A 78 -18.71 6.95 -6.53
N VAL A 79 -17.69 7.75 -6.26
CA VAL A 79 -17.19 8.78 -7.18
C VAL A 79 -16.03 8.17 -7.94
N VAL A 80 -16.23 7.98 -9.24
CA VAL A 80 -15.24 7.45 -10.17
C VAL A 80 -14.46 8.64 -10.72
N ASN A 81 -13.32 8.96 -10.11
CA ASN A 81 -12.44 10.01 -10.60
C ASN A 81 -11.47 9.43 -11.64
N ASP A 82 -11.46 9.99 -12.85
CA ASP A 82 -10.38 9.80 -13.81
C ASP A 82 -10.22 11.07 -14.65
N TYR A 83 -9.03 11.68 -14.56
CA TYR A 83 -8.67 12.87 -15.34
C TYR A 83 -8.73 12.63 -16.86
N GLY A 84 -8.82 11.37 -17.31
CA GLY A 84 -8.89 11.01 -18.72
C GLY A 84 -7.55 11.11 -19.43
N GLY A 85 -6.47 11.39 -18.70
CA GLY A 85 -5.15 11.69 -19.26
C GLY A 85 -4.34 10.48 -19.76
N THR A 86 -3.30 10.76 -20.53
CA THR A 86 -2.34 9.77 -21.05
C THR A 86 -1.34 9.30 -19.98
N LEU A 87 -0.59 8.23 -20.22
CA LEU A 87 0.41 7.73 -19.26
C LEU A 87 1.62 8.67 -19.06
N ASP A 88 1.80 9.65 -19.95
CA ASP A 88 2.76 10.75 -19.82
C ASP A 88 2.14 12.01 -19.21
N GLY A 89 0.89 11.93 -18.70
CA GLY A 89 0.30 12.98 -17.86
C GLY A 89 -0.41 14.12 -18.58
N ARG A 90 -0.72 13.98 -19.88
CA ARG A 90 -1.47 14.99 -20.65
C ARG A 90 -2.98 14.93 -20.35
N PRO A 91 -3.73 16.04 -20.46
CA PRO A 91 -5.18 16.06 -20.29
C PRO A 91 -5.93 15.13 -21.25
N GLY A 92 -7.09 14.62 -20.83
CA GLY A 92 -8.01 13.91 -21.72
C GLY A 92 -9.47 14.08 -21.35
N THR A 93 -10.32 13.12 -21.73
CA THR A 93 -11.79 13.21 -21.65
C THR A 93 -12.37 12.42 -20.49
N SER A 94 -13.51 12.85 -19.97
CA SER A 94 -14.25 12.18 -18.87
C SER A 94 -14.88 10.84 -19.28
N GLU A 95 -14.76 10.43 -20.54
CA GLU A 95 -15.39 9.24 -21.11
C GLU A 95 -15.01 7.95 -20.38
N ARG A 96 -13.75 7.84 -19.91
CA ARG A 96 -13.29 6.66 -19.16
C ARG A 96 -13.94 6.53 -17.79
N ALA A 97 -14.08 7.64 -17.07
CA ALA A 97 -14.80 7.65 -15.80
C ALA A 97 -16.29 7.32 -16.03
N GLN A 98 -16.90 7.92 -17.05
CA GLN A 98 -18.30 7.68 -17.37
C GLN A 98 -18.58 6.21 -17.77
N ALA A 99 -17.71 5.59 -18.55
CA ALA A 99 -17.86 4.17 -18.92
C ALA A 99 -17.92 3.26 -17.68
N VAL A 100 -17.10 3.52 -16.67
CA VAL A 100 -17.11 2.75 -15.42
C VAL A 100 -18.36 3.04 -14.58
N VAL A 101 -18.86 4.27 -14.60
CA VAL A 101 -20.16 4.61 -13.99
C VAL A 101 -21.30 3.85 -14.66
N ASP A 102 -21.31 3.77 -15.99
CA ASP A 102 -22.33 3.05 -16.75
C ASP A 102 -22.30 1.55 -16.42
N GLU A 103 -21.11 0.96 -16.28
CA GLU A 103 -20.94 -0.42 -15.82
C GLU A 103 -21.50 -0.63 -14.39
N ILE A 104 -21.15 0.24 -13.45
CA ILE A 104 -21.62 0.15 -12.06
C ILE A 104 -23.14 0.27 -11.99
N THR A 105 -23.71 1.25 -12.69
CA THR A 105 -25.16 1.50 -12.69
C THR A 105 -25.93 0.38 -13.38
N THR A 106 -25.41 -0.17 -14.49
CA THR A 106 -25.98 -1.36 -15.14
C THR A 106 -26.00 -2.58 -14.21
N ALA A 107 -24.99 -2.72 -13.35
CA ALA A 107 -24.94 -3.75 -12.31
C ALA A 107 -25.81 -3.44 -11.07
N GLY A 108 -26.55 -2.32 -11.06
CA GLY A 108 -27.45 -1.91 -9.97
C GLY A 108 -26.76 -1.14 -8.83
N GLY A 109 -25.50 -0.74 -9.00
CA GLY A 109 -24.78 0.12 -8.07
C GLY A 109 -25.10 1.61 -8.25
N THR A 110 -24.48 2.46 -7.43
CA THR A 110 -24.62 3.92 -7.49
C THR A 110 -23.25 4.55 -7.70
N ALA A 111 -23.08 5.29 -8.79
CA ALA A 111 -21.84 6.00 -9.07
C ALA A 111 -22.04 7.31 -9.84
N VAL A 112 -21.08 8.23 -9.71
CA VAL A 112 -20.96 9.45 -10.51
C VAL A 112 -19.53 9.61 -11.02
N ALA A 113 -19.37 10.21 -12.20
CA ALA A 113 -18.06 10.45 -12.80
C ALA A 113 -17.50 11.80 -12.32
N ASP A 114 -16.18 11.85 -12.16
CA ASP A 114 -15.42 13.05 -11.90
C ASP A 114 -14.16 13.05 -12.80
N SER A 115 -13.77 14.22 -13.31
CA SER A 115 -12.63 14.36 -14.25
C SER A 115 -11.60 15.39 -13.80
N HIS A 116 -11.58 15.74 -12.51
CA HIS A 116 -10.64 16.70 -11.96
C HIS A 116 -9.24 16.10 -11.78
N ASP A 117 -8.20 16.94 -11.82
CA ASP A 117 -6.81 16.52 -11.62
C ASP A 117 -6.50 16.44 -10.12
N VAL A 118 -6.17 15.24 -9.61
CA VAL A 118 -5.85 15.01 -8.19
C VAL A 118 -4.70 15.89 -7.68
N SER A 119 -3.79 16.32 -8.55
CA SER A 119 -2.64 17.16 -8.18
C SER A 119 -2.98 18.65 -8.00
N LYS A 120 -4.19 19.07 -8.41
CA LYS A 120 -4.60 20.49 -8.42
C LYS A 120 -5.97 20.73 -7.78
N ASP A 121 -6.89 19.79 -7.98
CA ASP A 121 -8.32 19.99 -7.82
C ASP A 121 -8.92 19.10 -6.72
N ALA A 122 -8.09 18.59 -5.79
CA ALA A 122 -8.53 17.68 -4.74
C ALA A 122 -9.78 18.16 -3.97
N LYS A 123 -9.87 19.47 -3.67
CA LYS A 123 -11.04 20.06 -3.01
C LYS A 123 -12.31 19.98 -3.87
N ALA A 124 -12.20 20.11 -5.19
CA ALA A 124 -13.33 19.97 -6.11
C ALA A 124 -13.82 18.52 -6.14
N ILE A 125 -12.90 17.55 -6.18
CA ILE A 125 -13.25 16.11 -6.12
C ILE A 125 -14.02 15.78 -4.83
N ILE A 126 -13.55 16.27 -3.68
CA ILE A 126 -14.24 16.09 -2.40
C ILE A 126 -15.61 16.80 -2.42
N ALA A 127 -15.69 18.02 -2.95
CA ALA A 127 -16.94 18.77 -3.06
C ALA A 127 -17.96 18.04 -3.95
N ASP A 128 -17.52 17.36 -5.00
CA ASP A 128 -18.36 16.55 -5.87
C ASP A 128 -18.97 15.36 -5.13
N ALA A 129 -18.19 14.66 -4.30
CA ALA A 129 -18.70 13.60 -3.43
C ALA A 129 -19.73 14.13 -2.43
N VAL A 130 -19.43 15.25 -1.76
CA VAL A 130 -20.35 15.88 -0.79
C VAL A 130 -21.63 16.37 -1.46
N ARG A 131 -21.54 16.98 -2.65
CA ARG A 131 -22.71 17.46 -3.39
C ARG A 131 -23.65 16.32 -3.79
N ASN A 132 -23.10 15.19 -4.22
CA ASN A 132 -23.90 14.06 -4.68
C ASN A 132 -24.40 13.17 -3.53
N TYR A 133 -23.60 12.98 -2.49
CA TYR A 133 -23.86 11.95 -1.48
C TYR A 133 -23.75 12.42 -0.02
N GLY A 134 -23.39 13.68 0.21
CA GLY A 134 -23.42 14.34 1.52
C GLY A 134 -22.17 14.15 2.39
N THR A 135 -21.27 13.22 2.07
CA THR A 135 -20.05 12.95 2.86
C THR A 135 -18.96 12.27 2.02
N VAL A 136 -17.82 11.96 2.65
CA VAL A 136 -16.77 11.06 2.17
C VAL A 136 -16.37 10.14 3.31
N ASP A 137 -16.54 8.82 3.13
CA ASP A 137 -16.16 7.80 4.12
C ASP A 137 -14.89 7.06 3.72
N ILE A 138 -14.72 6.81 2.42
CA ILE A 138 -13.67 5.97 1.85
C ILE A 138 -12.93 6.76 0.78
N LEU A 139 -11.60 6.74 0.81
CA LEU A 139 -10.74 7.32 -0.22
C LEU A 139 -9.72 6.28 -0.69
N VAL A 140 -9.71 5.97 -1.98
CA VAL A 140 -8.67 5.15 -2.62
C VAL A 140 -7.80 6.04 -3.51
N ASN A 141 -6.60 6.35 -3.02
CA ASN A 141 -5.57 7.08 -3.75
C ASN A 141 -4.83 6.11 -4.69
N ASN A 142 -5.34 5.98 -5.91
CA ASN A 142 -4.84 5.06 -6.94
C ASN A 142 -4.24 5.80 -8.15
N ALA A 143 -4.65 7.04 -8.42
CA ALA A 143 -4.15 7.81 -9.57
C ALA A 143 -2.62 7.85 -9.63
N GLY A 144 -2.08 7.66 -10.84
CA GLY A 144 -0.63 7.62 -11.06
C GLY A 144 -0.29 7.48 -12.54
N ILE A 145 0.92 7.91 -12.89
CA ILE A 145 1.51 7.80 -14.23
C ILE A 145 2.88 7.14 -14.13
N ALA A 146 3.34 6.51 -15.21
CA ALA A 146 4.62 5.81 -15.23
C ALA A 146 5.81 6.74 -15.48
N GLY A 147 5.58 7.89 -16.13
CA GLY A 147 6.66 8.75 -16.61
C GLY A 147 7.19 8.29 -17.97
N LYS A 148 8.38 8.77 -18.33
CA LYS A 148 9.05 8.49 -19.60
C LYS A 148 10.45 7.94 -19.30
N PRO A 149 10.81 6.73 -19.80
CA PRO A 149 12.13 6.17 -19.62
C PRO A 149 13.23 7.13 -20.09
N SER A 150 14.30 7.25 -19.30
CA SER A 150 15.47 8.08 -19.58
C SER A 150 16.76 7.45 -19.06
N SER A 151 17.89 7.80 -19.67
CA SER A 151 19.22 7.47 -19.16
C SER A 151 19.62 8.41 -18.01
N HIS A 152 20.64 8.03 -17.24
CA HIS A 152 21.09 8.84 -16.10
C HIS A 152 21.67 10.20 -16.51
N ASP A 153 22.14 10.33 -17.74
CA ASP A 153 22.73 11.54 -18.31
C ASP A 153 21.75 12.40 -19.14
N ASP A 154 20.48 11.98 -19.27
CA ASP A 154 19.43 12.68 -20.03
C ASP A 154 18.06 12.57 -19.34
N VAL A 155 18.01 12.96 -18.06
CA VAL A 155 16.77 12.93 -17.28
C VAL A 155 15.87 14.11 -17.64
N ASP A 156 14.62 13.82 -17.99
CA ASP A 156 13.57 14.83 -18.16
C ASP A 156 13.00 15.21 -16.77
N GLY A 157 13.47 16.35 -16.25
CA GLY A 157 13.07 16.86 -14.94
C GLY A 157 11.58 17.21 -14.85
N GLU A 158 10.95 17.67 -15.93
CA GLU A 158 9.52 18.01 -15.94
C GLU A 158 8.66 16.74 -15.86
N ALA A 159 9.01 15.72 -16.64
CA ALA A 159 8.35 14.42 -16.57
C ALA A 159 8.52 13.77 -15.19
N PHE A 160 9.73 13.86 -14.61
CA PHE A 160 10.01 13.38 -13.25
C PHE A 160 9.09 14.06 -12.23
N MET A 161 9.03 15.40 -12.25
CA MET A 161 8.18 16.16 -11.34
C MET A 161 6.71 15.86 -11.54
N ARG A 162 6.23 15.67 -12.78
CA ARG A 162 4.84 15.33 -13.05
C ARG A 162 4.41 14.00 -12.41
N VAL A 163 5.29 13.00 -12.37
CA VAL A 163 5.04 11.73 -11.68
C VAL A 163 4.89 11.93 -10.17
N LEU A 164 5.71 12.80 -9.57
CA LEU A 164 5.62 13.14 -8.14
C LEU A 164 4.38 13.99 -7.83
N GLU A 165 4.03 14.94 -8.68
CA GLU A 165 2.83 15.77 -8.53
C GLU A 165 1.56 14.93 -8.48
N ILE A 166 1.41 13.98 -9.41
CA ILE A 166 0.23 13.11 -9.43
C ILE A 166 0.27 12.12 -8.26
N GLY A 167 1.37 11.38 -8.11
CA GLY A 167 1.42 10.26 -7.17
C GLY A 167 1.60 10.68 -5.72
N VAL A 168 2.45 11.66 -5.43
CA VAL A 168 2.82 12.06 -4.06
C VAL A 168 1.98 13.24 -3.61
N LEU A 169 2.03 14.35 -4.35
CA LEU A 169 1.28 15.56 -3.99
C LEU A 169 -0.22 15.30 -4.10
N GLY A 170 -0.69 14.66 -5.18
CA GLY A 170 -2.10 14.30 -5.34
C GLY A 170 -2.65 13.44 -4.21
N THR A 171 -1.93 12.37 -3.82
CA THR A 171 -2.29 11.53 -2.65
C THR A 171 -2.41 12.36 -1.37
N THR A 172 -1.45 13.28 -1.15
CA THR A 172 -1.43 14.15 0.04
C THR A 172 -2.59 15.13 0.04
N LEU A 173 -2.86 15.79 -1.09
CA LEU A 173 -3.95 16.76 -1.24
C LEU A 173 -5.33 16.11 -1.10
N MET A 174 -5.53 14.94 -1.73
CA MET A 174 -6.77 14.18 -1.60
C MET A 174 -7.03 13.76 -0.16
N THR A 175 -6.00 13.23 0.51
CA THR A 175 -6.10 12.84 1.93
C THR A 175 -6.41 14.07 2.79
N SER A 176 -5.69 15.17 2.61
CA SER A 176 -5.91 16.42 3.35
C SER A 176 -7.32 16.99 3.16
N ALA A 177 -7.82 16.99 1.92
CA ALA A 177 -9.15 17.51 1.60
C ALA A 177 -10.28 16.65 2.21
N ALA A 178 -10.11 15.32 2.25
CA ALA A 178 -11.07 14.42 2.88
C ALA A 178 -10.98 14.43 4.42
N TYR A 179 -9.80 14.69 4.98
CA TYR A 179 -9.51 14.52 6.42
C TYR A 179 -10.45 15.33 7.32
N ALA A 180 -10.77 16.57 6.94
CA ALA A 180 -11.63 17.42 7.77
C ALA A 180 -13.04 16.82 7.95
N ILE A 181 -13.61 16.25 6.89
CA ILE A 181 -14.92 15.58 6.90
C ILE A 181 -14.81 14.30 7.74
N MET A 182 -13.80 13.48 7.45
CA MET A 182 -13.55 12.22 8.15
C MET A 182 -13.34 12.39 9.66
N ARG A 183 -12.61 13.44 10.06
CA ARG A 183 -12.38 13.76 11.48
C ARG A 183 -13.66 14.24 12.15
N GLN A 184 -14.46 15.07 11.48
CA GLN A 184 -15.71 15.56 12.04
C GLN A 184 -16.70 14.42 12.31
N GLN A 185 -16.73 13.40 11.44
CA GLN A 185 -17.58 12.21 11.63
C GLN A 185 -16.95 11.14 12.54
N GLY A 186 -15.70 11.31 12.98
CA GLY A 186 -14.96 10.32 13.77
C GLY A 186 -14.75 8.99 13.03
N HIS A 187 -14.72 9.02 11.70
CA HIS A 187 -14.65 7.84 10.85
C HIS A 187 -13.99 8.16 9.51
N GLY A 188 -13.11 7.29 9.03
CA GLY A 188 -12.59 7.36 7.66
C GLY A 188 -11.74 6.15 7.31
N ARG A 189 -11.74 5.77 6.04
CA ARG A 189 -10.89 4.70 5.50
C ARG A 189 -10.14 5.22 4.27
N VAL A 190 -8.82 5.21 4.34
CA VAL A 190 -7.96 5.64 3.23
C VAL A 190 -7.07 4.49 2.81
N ILE A 191 -7.04 4.21 1.51
CA ILE A 191 -6.18 3.20 0.89
C ILE A 191 -5.27 3.89 -0.11
N ASN A 192 -3.97 3.83 0.15
CA ASN A 192 -2.95 4.41 -0.72
C ASN A 192 -2.28 3.33 -1.57
N VAL A 193 -2.22 3.53 -2.89
CA VAL A 193 -1.65 2.55 -3.82
C VAL A 193 -0.17 2.86 -4.07
N SER A 194 0.70 2.09 -3.42
CA SER A 194 2.13 2.01 -3.68
C SER A 194 2.42 0.97 -4.79
N SER A 195 3.62 0.39 -4.84
CA SER A 195 4.00 -0.62 -5.85
C SER A 195 5.22 -1.40 -5.39
N ASN A 196 5.35 -2.63 -5.91
CA ASN A 196 6.58 -3.42 -5.78
C ASN A 196 7.80 -2.78 -6.48
N SER A 197 7.60 -1.69 -7.25
CA SER A 197 8.70 -0.91 -7.83
C SER A 197 9.69 -0.35 -6.79
N ILE A 198 9.29 -0.27 -5.52
CA ILE A 198 10.15 0.20 -4.43
C ILE A 198 11.36 -0.72 -4.18
N TYR A 199 11.33 -1.98 -4.64
CA TYR A 199 12.50 -2.87 -4.61
C TYR A 199 13.49 -2.60 -5.74
N GLY A 200 13.14 -1.72 -6.67
CA GLY A 200 13.95 -1.36 -7.82
C GLY A 200 13.65 -2.18 -9.07
N PHE A 201 13.72 -1.51 -10.22
CA PHE A 201 13.61 -2.13 -11.55
C PHE A 201 14.92 -2.12 -12.35
N GLY A 202 15.94 -1.38 -11.88
CA GLY A 202 17.11 -1.08 -12.70
C GLY A 202 16.79 -0.19 -13.91
N ALA A 203 15.75 0.65 -13.84
CA ALA A 203 15.20 1.39 -14.97
C ALA A 203 16.08 2.55 -15.49
N GLY A 204 17.13 2.95 -14.78
CA GLY A 204 17.98 4.08 -15.17
C GLY A 204 17.52 5.43 -14.59
N GLY A 205 17.63 6.50 -15.39
CA GLY A 205 17.40 7.89 -14.98
C GLY A 205 15.94 8.21 -14.61
N ASP A 206 14.98 7.45 -15.14
CA ASP A 206 13.55 7.59 -14.86
C ASP A 206 13.12 6.81 -13.60
N CYS A 207 13.75 7.11 -12.46
CA CYS A 207 13.37 6.49 -11.18
C CYS A 207 12.14 7.15 -10.53
N ALA A 208 11.47 8.08 -11.23
CA ALA A 208 10.37 8.89 -10.71
C ALA A 208 9.21 8.05 -10.18
N TYR A 209 8.83 7.00 -10.91
CA TYR A 209 7.76 6.10 -10.48
C TYR A 209 8.11 5.36 -9.18
N ALA A 210 9.31 4.78 -9.09
CA ALA A 210 9.76 4.09 -7.88
C ALA A 210 9.88 5.06 -6.70
N ALA A 211 10.43 6.26 -6.92
CA ALA A 211 10.50 7.32 -5.93
C ALA A 211 9.11 7.74 -5.42
N SER A 212 8.16 7.96 -6.34
CA SER A 212 6.77 8.29 -6.04
C SER A 212 6.09 7.22 -5.20
N LYS A 213 6.21 5.95 -5.59
CA LYS A 213 5.60 4.82 -4.85
C LYS A 213 6.28 4.57 -3.50
N GLY A 214 7.58 4.83 -3.38
CA GLY A 214 8.31 4.84 -2.11
C GLY A 214 7.84 5.94 -1.17
N ALA A 215 7.62 7.15 -1.69
CA ALA A 215 7.05 8.26 -0.92
C ALA A 215 5.65 7.92 -0.42
N ILE A 216 4.79 7.32 -1.24
CA ILE A 216 3.46 6.84 -0.82
C ILE A 216 3.55 5.81 0.31
N TYR A 217 4.52 4.88 0.25
CA TYR A 217 4.76 3.92 1.32
C TYR A 217 5.07 4.64 2.65
N ALA A 218 6.00 5.59 2.63
CA ALA A 218 6.38 6.36 3.81
C ALA A 218 5.22 7.24 4.35
N LEU A 219 4.54 7.98 3.46
CA LEU A 219 3.37 8.80 3.80
C LEU A 219 2.28 7.98 4.48
N THR A 220 2.01 6.77 3.97
CA THR A 220 0.97 5.91 4.52
C THR A 220 1.29 5.48 5.95
N ARG A 221 2.56 5.10 6.23
CA ARG A 221 2.97 4.71 7.57
C ARG A 221 2.85 5.87 8.56
N ASP A 222 3.25 7.07 8.15
CA ASP A 222 3.22 8.26 9.00
C ASP A 222 1.78 8.73 9.27
N LEU A 223 1.01 8.96 8.20
CA LEU A 223 -0.38 9.41 8.29
C LEU A 223 -1.25 8.40 9.02
N GLY A 224 -1.12 7.10 8.73
CA GLY A 224 -1.96 6.07 9.35
C GLY A 224 -1.77 5.95 10.85
N ARG A 225 -0.54 6.10 11.35
CA ARG A 225 -0.28 6.11 12.79
C ARG A 225 -0.88 7.31 13.50
N TYR A 226 -0.82 8.48 12.86
CA TYR A 226 -1.35 9.73 13.43
C TYR A 226 -2.88 9.76 13.46
N SER A 227 -3.53 9.16 12.46
CA SER A 227 -4.95 9.37 12.17
C SER A 227 -5.90 8.52 13.00
N GLU A 228 -5.40 7.45 13.66
CA GLU A 228 -6.25 6.56 14.47
C GLU A 228 -6.98 7.29 15.59
N ARG A 229 -6.36 8.33 16.16
CA ARG A 229 -6.98 9.12 17.23
C ARG A 229 -8.23 9.88 16.81
N ASP A 230 -8.38 10.12 15.50
CA ASP A 230 -9.54 10.76 14.90
C ASP A 230 -10.56 9.74 14.36
N GLY A 231 -10.37 8.44 14.62
CA GLY A 231 -11.21 7.35 14.09
C GLY A 231 -10.97 7.03 12.61
N ILE A 232 -9.86 7.52 12.05
CA ILE A 232 -9.50 7.38 10.64
C ILE A 232 -8.38 6.34 10.50
N LYS A 233 -8.57 5.36 9.61
CA LYS A 233 -7.56 4.35 9.29
C LYS A 233 -7.00 4.58 7.90
N ILE A 234 -5.69 4.63 7.78
CA ILE A 234 -4.98 4.85 6.52
C ILE A 234 -3.99 3.70 6.33
N ASN A 235 -4.22 2.88 5.32
CA ASN A 235 -3.36 1.75 4.97
C ASN A 235 -2.95 1.84 3.51
N GLY A 236 -2.01 0.99 3.11
CA GLY A 236 -1.53 0.99 1.74
C GLY A 236 -1.37 -0.41 1.18
N ILE A 237 -1.43 -0.48 -0.15
CA ILE A 237 -1.25 -1.71 -0.89
C ILE A 237 -0.16 -1.55 -1.95
N LEU A 238 0.54 -2.65 -2.24
CA LEU A 238 1.49 -2.82 -3.32
C LEU A 238 0.90 -3.88 -4.27
N PRO A 239 -0.04 -3.49 -5.15
CA PRO A 239 -0.74 -4.44 -5.98
C PRO A 239 0.11 -4.91 -7.17
N SER A 240 -0.27 -6.04 -7.74
CA SER A 240 0.17 -6.46 -9.07
C SER A 240 -1.05 -6.96 -9.84
N GLY A 241 -1.28 -6.40 -11.02
CA GLY A 241 -2.39 -6.74 -11.89
C GLY A 241 -2.10 -6.28 -13.31
N TRP A 242 -2.76 -6.89 -14.29
CA TRP A 242 -2.66 -6.44 -15.67
C TRP A 242 -3.32 -5.06 -15.83
N SER A 243 -2.67 -4.18 -16.58
CA SER A 243 -3.16 -2.84 -16.92
C SER A 243 -2.40 -2.31 -18.11
N ARG A 244 -2.89 -1.23 -18.74
CA ARG A 244 -2.12 -0.51 -19.78
C ARG A 244 -0.71 -0.13 -19.32
N MET A 245 -0.52 0.18 -18.04
CA MET A 245 0.78 0.53 -17.45
C MET A 245 1.68 -0.69 -17.24
N GLY A 246 1.10 -1.86 -16.93
CA GLY A 246 1.85 -3.10 -16.66
C GLY A 246 2.25 -3.90 -17.91
N ASP A 247 1.66 -3.59 -19.07
CA ASP A 247 1.85 -4.31 -20.34
C ASP A 247 3.17 -3.93 -21.06
N MET A 248 4.28 -3.93 -20.33
CA MET A 248 5.60 -3.45 -20.80
C MET A 248 6.29 -4.36 -21.83
N SER A 249 6.02 -5.67 -21.76
CA SER A 249 6.59 -6.68 -22.66
C SER A 249 5.67 -7.89 -22.78
N GLU A 250 5.85 -8.73 -23.80
CA GLU A 250 5.08 -9.98 -23.92
C GLU A 250 5.33 -10.94 -22.74
N GLY A 251 6.54 -10.96 -22.18
CA GLY A 251 6.85 -11.74 -20.98
C GLY A 251 6.08 -11.22 -19.76
N THR A 252 6.05 -9.89 -19.57
CA THR A 252 5.29 -9.26 -18.48
C THR A 252 3.79 -9.50 -18.62
N LYS A 253 3.25 -9.40 -19.84
CA LYS A 253 1.85 -9.71 -20.14
C LYS A 253 1.51 -11.16 -19.82
N LEU A 254 2.36 -12.11 -20.22
CA LEU A 254 2.15 -13.53 -19.92
C LEU A 254 2.08 -13.76 -18.41
N VAL A 255 3.04 -13.24 -17.64
CA VAL A 255 3.06 -13.40 -16.17
C VAL A 255 1.83 -12.74 -15.54
N THR A 256 1.54 -11.48 -15.88
CA THR A 256 0.42 -10.73 -15.28
C THR A 256 -0.94 -11.33 -15.61
N ARG A 257 -1.17 -11.77 -16.84
CA ARG A 257 -2.43 -12.40 -17.24
C ARG A 257 -2.59 -13.82 -16.70
N THR A 258 -1.48 -14.52 -16.42
CA THR A 258 -1.53 -15.88 -15.85
C THR A 258 -1.80 -15.84 -14.34
N TYR A 259 -1.09 -14.97 -13.61
CA TYR A 259 -1.07 -15.04 -12.14
C TYR A 259 -1.80 -13.89 -11.45
N PHE A 260 -1.87 -12.72 -12.08
CA PHE A 260 -2.26 -11.47 -11.44
C PHE A 260 -3.60 -10.95 -11.99
N ASP A 261 -4.65 -11.76 -11.82
CA ASP A 261 -6.02 -11.30 -12.03
C ASP A 261 -6.36 -10.16 -11.03
N PRO A 262 -6.64 -8.93 -11.51
CA PRO A 262 -7.00 -7.78 -10.71
C PRO A 262 -8.15 -8.04 -9.73
N ALA A 263 -9.14 -8.85 -10.13
CA ALA A 263 -10.30 -9.13 -9.30
C ALA A 263 -9.93 -9.81 -7.97
N LYS A 264 -8.79 -10.50 -7.90
CA LYS A 264 -8.29 -11.15 -6.68
C LYS A 264 -7.78 -10.16 -5.62
N ILE A 265 -7.60 -8.88 -5.98
CA ILE A 265 -7.18 -7.82 -5.05
C ILE A 265 -8.40 -7.24 -4.32
N ASN A 266 -9.55 -7.22 -5.00
CA ASN A 266 -10.75 -6.53 -4.58
C ASN A 266 -11.23 -6.88 -3.16
N PRO A 267 -11.29 -8.16 -2.72
CA PRO A 267 -11.75 -8.48 -1.37
C PRO A 267 -10.92 -7.83 -0.27
N PHE A 268 -9.59 -7.70 -0.48
CA PHE A 268 -8.71 -7.09 0.50
C PHE A 268 -8.84 -5.57 0.52
N VAL A 269 -9.07 -4.94 -0.65
CA VAL A 269 -9.38 -3.50 -0.73
C VAL A 269 -10.69 -3.20 -0.01
N VAL A 270 -11.73 -4.02 -0.21
CA VAL A 270 -13.01 -3.86 0.50
C VAL A 270 -12.82 -4.03 2.02
N LEU A 271 -12.02 -4.99 2.48
CA LEU A 271 -11.69 -5.15 3.90
C LEU A 271 -10.99 -3.91 4.48
N LEU A 272 -10.01 -3.34 3.78
CA LEU A 272 -9.34 -2.12 4.23
C LEU A 272 -10.28 -0.90 4.22
N ALA A 273 -11.29 -0.91 3.35
CA ALA A 273 -12.30 0.13 3.23
C ALA A 273 -13.49 -0.03 4.19
N SER A 274 -13.62 -1.17 4.87
CA SER A 274 -14.78 -1.46 5.72
C SER A 274 -14.60 -1.00 7.16
N ASP A 275 -15.72 -0.96 7.89
CA ASP A 275 -15.74 -0.61 9.31
C ASP A 275 -14.87 -1.58 10.14
N GLU A 276 -14.82 -2.85 9.72
CA GLU A 276 -14.09 -3.97 10.34
C GLU A 276 -12.57 -3.97 10.08
N CYS A 277 -12.05 -3.03 9.28
CA CYS A 277 -10.61 -2.92 9.03
C CYS A 277 -9.83 -2.92 10.36
N PRO A 278 -8.93 -3.89 10.62
CA PRO A 278 -8.37 -4.09 11.96
C PRO A 278 -7.17 -3.20 12.30
N VAL A 279 -6.62 -2.47 11.33
CA VAL A 279 -5.31 -1.81 11.44
C VAL A 279 -5.28 -0.43 10.79
N SER A 280 -4.29 0.37 11.14
CA SER A 280 -3.91 1.60 10.43
C SER A 280 -2.39 1.69 10.33
N GLY A 281 -1.88 2.43 9.34
CA GLY A 281 -0.45 2.67 9.14
C GLY A 281 0.31 1.48 8.59
N GLU A 282 -0.39 0.50 8.01
CA GLU A 282 0.21 -0.73 7.49
C GLU A 282 0.21 -0.80 5.96
N MET A 283 1.21 -1.51 5.43
CA MET A 283 1.43 -1.69 3.99
C MET A 283 1.30 -3.17 3.64
N PHE A 284 0.67 -3.51 2.52
CA PHE A 284 0.42 -4.90 2.13
C PHE A 284 0.76 -5.17 0.68
N THR A 285 1.50 -6.24 0.40
CA THR A 285 1.53 -6.82 -0.96
C THR A 285 0.22 -7.57 -1.19
N VAL A 286 -0.51 -7.22 -2.25
CA VAL A 286 -1.82 -7.82 -2.55
C VAL A 286 -1.90 -8.18 -4.03
N SER A 287 -1.68 -9.46 -4.33
CA SER A 287 -1.56 -9.95 -5.70
C SER A 287 -1.83 -11.46 -5.74
N ALA A 288 -2.33 -11.97 -6.88
CA ALA A 288 -2.53 -13.41 -7.12
C ALA A 288 -3.39 -14.15 -6.08
N GLY A 289 -4.26 -13.44 -5.34
CA GLY A 289 -5.08 -13.99 -4.25
C GLY A 289 -4.35 -14.09 -2.91
N ARG A 290 -3.14 -13.53 -2.80
CA ARG A 290 -2.37 -13.42 -1.55
C ARG A 290 -2.35 -11.97 -1.10
N ALA A 291 -2.63 -11.75 0.18
CA ALA A 291 -2.31 -10.51 0.88
C ALA A 291 -1.28 -10.80 1.98
N ALA A 292 -0.25 -9.97 2.12
CA ALA A 292 0.68 -10.04 3.24
C ALA A 292 1.21 -8.67 3.60
N ARG A 293 1.45 -8.46 4.90
CA ARG A 293 2.08 -7.24 5.40
C ARG A 293 3.49 -7.12 4.84
N GLU A 294 3.83 -5.92 4.41
CA GLU A 294 5.13 -5.53 3.90
C GLU A 294 5.82 -4.58 4.89
N THR A 295 7.05 -4.90 5.30
CA THR A 295 7.78 -4.10 6.29
C THR A 295 9.28 -4.09 6.01
N PHE A 296 9.94 -3.02 6.43
CA PHE A 296 11.40 -2.99 6.48
C PHE A 296 11.93 -3.84 7.62
N ALA A 297 13.08 -4.46 7.38
CA ALA A 297 13.83 -5.19 8.39
C ALA A 297 15.31 -4.80 8.32
N THR A 298 16.00 -4.90 9.45
CA THR A 298 17.40 -4.50 9.63
C THR A 298 18.19 -5.62 10.30
N TYR A 299 19.44 -5.85 9.90
CA TYR A 299 20.30 -6.85 10.53
C TYR A 299 21.00 -6.27 11.77
N PRO A 300 21.52 -7.11 12.69
CA PRO A 300 22.26 -6.64 13.87
C PRO A 300 23.46 -5.75 13.53
N GLY A 301 24.14 -6.02 12.43
CA GLY A 301 25.29 -5.25 11.96
C GLY A 301 26.59 -5.54 12.73
N SER A 302 27.54 -4.61 12.67
CA SER A 302 28.78 -4.66 13.46
C SER A 302 29.11 -3.29 14.04
N ASN A 303 30.11 -3.22 14.91
CA ASN A 303 30.67 -2.00 15.46
C ASN A 303 32.17 -1.96 15.15
N ALA A 304 32.59 -1.10 14.22
CA ALA A 304 34.00 -0.87 13.92
C ALA A 304 34.40 0.60 14.08
N ALA A 305 35.62 0.83 14.54
CA ALA A 305 36.17 2.18 14.78
C ALA A 305 36.94 2.75 13.58
N THR A 306 37.24 1.93 12.56
CA THR A 306 37.99 2.33 11.35
C THR A 306 37.33 1.82 10.09
N THR A 307 37.67 2.43 8.95
CA THR A 307 37.21 2.01 7.62
C THR A 307 37.59 0.56 7.32
N GLU A 308 38.82 0.15 7.65
CA GLU A 308 39.29 -1.22 7.47
C GLU A 308 38.53 -2.20 8.37
N GLY A 309 38.20 -1.78 9.60
CA GLY A 309 37.36 -2.58 10.50
C GLY A 309 35.97 -2.86 9.89
N TRP A 310 35.34 -1.85 9.27
CA TRP A 310 34.07 -2.04 8.57
C TRP A 310 34.18 -3.01 7.39
N LEU A 311 35.28 -2.95 6.63
CA LEU A 311 35.52 -3.90 5.55
C LEU A 311 35.75 -5.33 6.09
N ASN A 312 36.52 -5.48 7.17
CA ASN A 312 36.80 -6.77 7.80
C ASN A 312 35.53 -7.40 8.38
N ASP A 313 34.59 -6.59 8.87
CA ASP A 313 33.31 -7.02 9.43
C ASP A 313 32.15 -7.01 8.43
N TRP A 314 32.42 -6.87 7.13
CA TRP A 314 31.38 -6.71 6.11
C TRP A 314 30.30 -7.81 6.16
N ASN A 315 30.70 -9.07 6.43
CA ASN A 315 29.75 -10.18 6.55
C ASN A 315 28.72 -9.96 7.67
N LYS A 316 29.13 -9.34 8.79
CA LYS A 316 28.22 -8.98 9.90
C LYS A 316 27.35 -7.78 9.53
N VAL A 317 27.92 -6.78 8.86
CA VAL A 317 27.15 -5.62 8.34
C VAL A 317 26.06 -6.09 7.37
N PHE A 318 26.37 -7.08 6.54
CA PHE A 318 25.44 -7.68 5.59
C PHE A 318 24.47 -8.68 6.23
N GLY A 319 24.72 -9.11 7.48
CA GLY A 319 23.87 -10.04 8.22
C GLY A 319 24.01 -11.51 7.81
N ILE A 320 25.18 -11.93 7.30
CA ILE A 320 25.39 -13.33 6.91
C ILE A 320 25.30 -14.24 8.14
N GLY A 321 24.23 -15.03 8.21
CA GLY A 321 23.96 -15.97 9.31
C GLY A 321 23.08 -15.41 10.42
N ASP A 322 22.62 -14.16 10.29
CA ASP A 322 21.73 -13.51 11.25
C ASP A 322 20.29 -13.43 10.74
N GLU A 323 19.34 -13.37 11.66
CA GLU A 323 17.94 -13.09 11.34
C GLU A 323 17.69 -11.56 11.34
N PRO A 324 16.96 -11.02 10.37
CA PRO A 324 16.67 -9.60 10.33
C PRO A 324 15.57 -9.22 11.34
N TYR A 325 15.67 -8.02 11.89
CA TYR A 325 14.70 -7.43 12.80
C TYR A 325 13.72 -6.54 12.06
N ALA A 326 12.43 -6.91 12.07
CA ALA A 326 11.37 -6.11 11.48
C ALA A 326 10.85 -5.06 12.47
N ALA A 327 11.39 -3.84 12.38
CA ALA A 327 11.00 -2.75 13.27
C ALA A 327 9.54 -2.32 13.06
N SER A 328 8.81 -2.21 14.16
CA SER A 328 7.43 -1.74 14.18
C SER A 328 7.34 -0.23 14.01
N SER A 329 8.29 0.56 14.51
CA SER A 329 8.27 2.03 14.48
C SER A 329 9.67 2.63 14.34
N CYS A 330 9.74 3.95 14.16
CA CYS A 330 11.03 4.66 14.19
C CYS A 330 11.72 4.51 15.54
N LEU A 331 11.00 4.69 16.66
CA LEU A 331 11.57 4.52 18.00
C LEU A 331 12.06 3.09 18.22
N ASP A 332 11.26 2.11 17.86
CA ASP A 332 11.60 0.69 17.96
C ASP A 332 12.88 0.37 17.17
N HIS A 333 13.00 0.91 15.95
CA HIS A 333 14.22 0.77 15.16
C HIS A 333 15.43 1.44 15.84
N VAL A 334 15.26 2.64 16.41
CA VAL A 334 16.33 3.34 17.15
C VAL A 334 16.75 2.55 18.39
N GLN A 335 15.81 1.99 19.15
CA GLN A 335 16.10 1.14 20.30
C GLN A 335 16.89 -0.11 19.88
N TYR A 336 16.51 -0.73 18.76
CA TYR A 336 17.24 -1.86 18.18
C TYR A 336 18.67 -1.46 17.79
N ILE A 337 18.85 -0.30 17.15
CA ILE A 337 20.18 0.22 16.78
C ILE A 337 21.05 0.45 18.03
N VAL A 338 20.53 1.15 19.04
CA VAL A 338 21.29 1.44 20.28
C VAL A 338 21.71 0.16 20.99
N LYS A 339 20.81 -0.83 21.05
CA LYS A 339 21.10 -2.13 21.64
C LYS A 339 22.25 -2.84 20.93
N ASN A 340 22.22 -2.93 19.60
CA ASN A 340 23.28 -3.61 18.85
C ASN A 340 24.58 -2.80 18.78
N ALA A 341 24.50 -1.46 18.85
CA ALA A 341 25.67 -0.59 18.84
C ALA A 341 26.41 -0.55 20.19
N THR A 342 25.68 -0.66 21.31
CA THR A 342 26.24 -0.38 22.64
C THR A 342 26.10 -1.51 23.65
N GLY A 343 25.29 -2.53 23.34
CA GLY A 343 24.88 -3.56 24.29
C GLY A 343 23.90 -3.08 25.37
N LYS A 344 23.49 -1.80 25.34
CA LYS A 344 22.59 -1.21 26.33
C LYS A 344 21.18 -1.10 25.77
N ASP A 345 20.19 -1.39 26.60
CA ASP A 345 18.80 -1.09 26.28
C ASP A 345 18.55 0.42 26.42
N MET A 346 17.79 0.99 25.48
CA MET A 346 17.38 2.38 25.48
C MET A 346 15.93 2.48 25.98
N GLU A 347 15.69 3.27 27.02
CA GLU A 347 14.33 3.55 27.49
C GLU A 347 13.49 4.21 26.39
N ALA A 348 12.20 3.88 26.37
CA ALA A 348 11.27 4.52 25.44
C ALA A 348 11.16 6.02 25.75
N ILE A 349 11.34 6.86 24.74
CA ILE A 349 11.11 8.29 24.86
C ILE A 349 9.61 8.54 24.64
N ALA A 350 8.92 8.97 25.70
CA ALA A 350 7.46 9.13 25.70
C ALA A 350 6.92 10.07 24.60
N GLU A 351 7.74 10.98 24.06
CA GLU A 351 7.38 11.96 23.01
C GLU A 351 8.10 11.73 21.67
N PHE A 352 8.68 10.55 21.43
CA PHE A 352 9.40 10.29 20.17
C PHE A 352 8.43 10.03 19.02
N GLY A 353 8.16 11.10 18.27
CA GLY A 353 7.16 11.13 17.21
C GLY A 353 5.87 11.77 17.68
N LEU A 354 5.23 12.54 16.79
CA LEU A 354 4.05 13.38 17.06
C LEU A 354 2.81 12.54 17.42
N ALA A 355 2.78 12.00 18.63
CA ALA A 355 1.60 11.36 19.22
C ALA A 355 1.47 11.66 20.73
N ALA A 356 2.03 12.77 21.19
CA ALA A 356 1.63 13.36 22.46
C ALA A 356 0.47 14.33 22.19
N LYS A 357 -0.74 13.91 22.62
CA LYS A 357 -2.07 14.55 22.59
C LYS A 357 -3.03 14.13 21.47
#